data_AF-A0A256L9W0-F1
#
_entry.id   AF-A0A256L9W0-F1
#
_cell.length_a   1.000
_cell.length_b   1.000
_cell.length_c   1.000
_cell.angle_alpha   90.00
_cell.angle_beta   90.00
_cell.angle_gamma   90.00
#
_symmetry.space_group_name_H-M   'P 1'
#
loop_
_entity.id
_entity.type
_entity.pdbx_description
1 polymer ?
#
loop_
_entity_poly.entity_id
_entity_poly.type
_entity_poly.pdbx_seq_one_letter_code
_entity_poly.pdbx_strand_id
1 'polypeptide(L)' 'MFIFLSLAAILITIIIFCLVFLLGNSYPKKTKHILISIIAILLIIFLWVVLELFINPLKYV' A
#
# COMPACT_ATOMS: atom_id res chain seq x y z
N MET A 1 -1.60 13.72 13.73
CA MET A 1 -0.94 12.38 13.75
C MET A 1 -1.92 11.24 13.47
N PHE A 2 -3.14 11.27 14.03
CA PHE A 2 -4.17 10.24 13.86
C PHE A 2 -4.58 9.97 12.40
N ILE A 3 -4.75 11.02 11.58
CA ILE A 3 -5.17 10.88 10.18
C ILE A 3 -4.12 10.11 9.35
N PHE A 4 -2.83 10.39 9.57
CA PHE A 4 -1.74 9.70 8.87
C PHE A 4 -1.62 8.24 9.30
N LEU A 5 -1.77 7.97 10.59
CA LEU A 5 -1.77 6.60 11.10
C LEU A 5 -2.94 5.79 10.52
N SER A 6 -4.13 6.40 10.47
CA SER A 6 -5.31 5.80 9.84
C SER A 6 -5.11 5.57 8.33
N LEU A 7 -4.46 6.52 7.63
CA LEU A 7 -4.15 6.38 6.21
C LEU A 7 -3.19 5.20 5.95
N ALA A 8 -2.12 5.09 6.73
CA ALA A 8 -1.17 3.98 6.65
C ALA A 8 -1.85 2.63 6.92
N ALA A 9 -2.74 2.56 7.93
CA ALA A 9 -3.51 1.37 8.24
C ALA A 9 -4.49 0.97 7.13
N ILE A 10 -5.12 1.94 6.47
CA ILE A 10 -6.00 1.66 5.31
C ILE A 10 -5.14 1.13 4.14
N LEU A 11 -4.02 1.78 3.83
CA LEU A 11 -3.11 1.36 2.77
C LEU A 11 -2.60 -0.08 2.99
N ILE A 12 -2.15 -0.42 4.19
CA ILE A 12 -1.66 -1.77 4.47
C ILE A 12 -2.76 -2.82 4.28
N THR A 13 -3.99 -2.51 4.69
CA THR A 13 -5.13 -3.43 4.56
C THR A 13 -5.46 -3.70 3.09
N ILE A 14 -5.43 -2.66 2.24
CA ILE A 14 -5.65 -2.80 0.79
C ILE A 14 -4.51 -3.62 0.15
N ILE A 15 -3.25 -3.37 0.53
CA ILE A 15 -2.09 -4.13 0.03
C ILE A 15 -2.23 -5.62 0.37
N ILE A 16 -2.57 -5.94 1.62
CA ILE A 16 -2.77 -7.33 2.07
C ILE A 16 -3.90 -7.98 1.29
N PHE A 17 -5.03 -7.27 1.11
CA PHE A 17 -6.16 -7.79 0.35
C PHE A 17 -5.76 -8.12 -1.09
N CYS A 18 -5.04 -7.22 -1.78
CA CYS A 18 -4.53 -7.47 -3.13
C CYS A 18 -3.56 -8.66 -3.18
N LEU A 19 -2.71 -8.82 -2.17
CA LEU A 19 -1.79 -9.95 -2.05
C LEU A 19 -2.52 -11.29 -1.90
N VAL A 20 -3.53 -11.34 -1.02
CA VAL A 20 -4.37 -12.54 -0.84
C VAL A 20 -5.10 -12.85 -2.14
N PHE A 21 -5.64 -11.84 -2.83
CA PHE A 21 -6.30 -12.03 -4.12
C PHE A 21 -5.34 -12.59 -5.18
N LEU A 22 -4.11 -12.07 -5.25
CA LEU A 22 -3.07 -12.53 -6.18
C LEU A 22 -2.68 -14.00 -5.95
N LEU A 23 -2.65 -14.44 -4.69
CA LEU A 23 -2.28 -15.80 -4.29
C LEU A 23 -3.44 -16.79 -4.37
N GLY A 24 -4.66 -16.36 -4.03
CA GLY A 24 -5.85 -17.20 -3.93
C GLY A 24 -6.53 -17.49 -5.27
N ASN A 25 -6.24 -16.71 -6.31
CA ASN A 25 -6.89 -16.85 -7.62
C ASN A 25 -5.88 -17.13 -8.74
N SER A 26 -6.23 -18.07 -9.61
CA SER A 26 -5.49 -18.33 -10.85
C SER A 26 -5.87 -17.31 -11.93
N TYR A 27 -5.22 -16.16 -11.93
CA TYR A 27 -5.41 -15.15 -12.96
C TYR A 27 -4.64 -15.50 -14.25
N PRO A 28 -5.18 -15.11 -15.43
CA PRO A 28 -4.42 -15.08 -16.66
C PRO A 28 -3.13 -14.26 -16.48
N LYS A 29 -2.03 -14.66 -17.14
CA LYS A 29 -0.71 -14.02 -16.99
C LYS A 29 -0.78 -12.48 -17.11
N LYS A 30 -1.52 -11.95 -18.10
CA LYS A 30 -1.71 -10.50 -18.28
C LYS A 30 -2.32 -9.83 -17.04
N THR A 31 -3.41 -10.38 -16.51
CA THR A 31 -4.09 -9.84 -15.32
C THR A 31 -3.21 -9.94 -14.07
N LYS A 32 -2.44 -11.02 -13.93
CA LYS A 32 -1.48 -11.19 -12.84
C LYS A 32 -0.41 -10.09 -12.86
N HIS A 33 0.15 -9.77 -14.03
CA HIS A 33 1.12 -8.68 -14.17
C HIS A 33 0.52 -7.31 -13.82
N ILE A 34 -0.71 -7.03 -14.25
CA ILE A 34 -1.42 -5.78 -13.89
C ILE A 34 -1.60 -5.69 -12.37
N LEU A 35 -2.05 -6.77 -11.73
CA LEU A 35 -2.26 -6.79 -10.28
C LEU A 35 -0.95 -6.60 -9.50
N ILE A 36 0.15 -7.21 -9.95
CA ILE A 36 1.49 -7.00 -9.38
C ILE A 36 1.91 -5.52 -9.53
N SER A 37 1.70 -4.91 -10.70
CA SER A 37 2.00 -3.49 -10.90
C SER A 37 1.21 -2.58 -9.97
N ILE A 38 -0.08 -2.88 -9.75
CA ILE A 38 -0.93 -2.15 -8.80
C ILE A 38 -0.36 -2.27 -7.38
N ILE A 39 -0.02 -3.49 -6.94
CA ILE A 39 0.58 -3.72 -5.61
C ILE A 39 1.90 -2.95 -5.46
N ALA A 40 2.74 -2.94 -6.49
CA ALA A 40 4.01 -2.20 -6.47
C ALA A 40 3.80 -0.69 -6.31
N ILE A 41 2.83 -0.10 -7.03
CA ILE A 41 2.49 1.32 -6.90
C ILE A 41 1.99 1.63 -5.48
N LEU A 42 1.11 0.79 -4.92
CA LEU A 42 0.63 0.96 -3.55
C LEU A 42 1.77 0.90 -2.53
N LEU A 43 2.74 0.00 -2.70
CA LEU A 43 3.90 -0.09 -1.82
C LEU A 43 4.78 1.16 -1.89
N ILE A 44 4.99 1.73 -3.08
CA ILE A 44 5.74 2.98 -3.24
C ILE A 44 5.04 4.13 -2.52
N ILE A 45 3.72 4.25 -2.69
CA ILE A 45 2.92 5.27 -1.99
C ILE A 45 3.00 5.07 -0.48
N PHE A 46 2.89 3.83 0.00
CA PHE A 46 3.02 3.53 1.42
C PHE A 46 4.40 3.93 1.97
N LEU A 47 5.49 3.59 1.26
CA LEU A 47 6.84 4.01 1.65
C LEU A 47 6.96 5.54 1.70
N TRP A 48 6.40 6.25 0.73
CA TRP A 48 6.43 7.70 0.68
C TRP A 48 5.73 8.32 1.90
N VAL A 49 4.52 7.85 2.21
CA VAL A 49 3.73 8.32 3.36
C VAL A 49 4.47 8.06 4.68
N VAL A 50 5.06 6.88 4.83
CA VAL A 50 5.83 6.52 6.03
C VAL A 50 7.09 7.37 6.14
N LEU A 51 7.81 7.58 5.04
CA LEU A 51 9.02 8.40 5.01
C LEU A 51 8.74 9.86 5.39
N GLU A 52 7.67 10.46 4.86
CA GLU A 52 7.25 11.82 5.26
C GLU A 52 6.96 11.93 6.76
N LEU A 53 6.33 10.89 7.34
CA LEU A 53 6.03 10.85 8.77
C LEU A 53 7.30 10.82 9.62
N PHE A 54 8.33 10.09 9.18
CA PHE A 54 9.62 10.02 9.88
C PHE A 54 10.48 11.27 9.71
N ILE A 55 10.50 11.87 8.52
CA ILE A 55 11.32 13.05 8.22
C ILE A 55 10.75 14.31 8.88
N ASN A 56 9.42 14.45 8.94
CA ASN A 56 8.80 15.66 9.46
C ASN A 56 7.67 15.36 10.46
N PRO A 57 8.00 14.78 11.63
CA PRO A 57 7.00 14.42 12.63
C PRO A 57 6.23 15.65 13.15
N LEU A 58 6.88 16.82 13.22
CA LEU A 58 6.33 18.07 13.75
C LEU A 58 5.30 18.75 12.83
N LYS A 59 5.31 18.47 11.52
CA LYS A 59 4.26 18.96 10.61
C LYS A 59 2.90 18.31 10.87
N TYR A 60 2.90 17.19 11.58
CA TYR A 60 1.75 16.32 11.75
C TYR A 60 1.35 16.12 13.22
N VAL A 61 1.86 16.96 14.14
CA VAL A 61 1.38 17.08 15.54
C VAL A 61 0.19 18.02 15.60
#